data_AF-A0A1I0U2E2-F1
#
_entry.id   AF-A0A1I0U2E2-F1
#
_cell.length_a   1.000
_cell.length_b   1.000
_cell.length_c   1.000
_cell.angle_alpha   90.00
_cell.angle_beta   90.00
_cell.angle_gamma   90.00
#
_symmetry.space_group_name_H-M   'P 1'
#
loop_
_entity.id
_entity.type
_entity.pdbx_description
1 polymer ?
#
loop_
_entity_poly.entity_id
_entity_poly.type
_entity_poly.pdbx_seq_one_letter_code
_entity_poly.pdbx_strand_id
1 'polypeptide(L)' 'MPWHYIDPGQTQQNAFIESFNGSLRDELLNEEIFGSLDDARRNLALWRYDYNTVRPHSSLANQTLQ' A
#
# COMPACT_ATOMS: atom_id res chain seq x y z
N MET A 1 -3.13 -14.73 16.88
CA MET A 1 -2.13 -13.65 16.72
C MET A 1 -2.37 -12.66 17.85
N PRO A 2 -1.43 -12.46 18.79
CA PRO A 2 -1.54 -11.33 19.72
C PRO A 2 -1.40 -10.02 18.94
N TRP A 3 -2.16 -8.99 19.34
CA TRP A 3 -2.07 -7.66 18.74
C TRP A 3 -0.68 -7.08 19.02
N HIS A 4 0.08 -6.81 17.96
CA HIS A 4 1.39 -6.15 18.05
C HIS A 4 1.17 -4.65 17.89
N TYR A 5 1.20 -3.93 18.99
CA TYR A 5 1.12 -2.47 18.99
C TYR A 5 2.47 -1.86 18.59
N ILE A 6 2.42 -0.71 17.92
CA ILE A 6 3.62 0.07 17.60
C ILE A 6 4.21 0.58 18.91
N ASP A 7 5.51 0.41 19.10
CA ASP A 7 6.21 0.92 20.27
C ASP A 7 6.15 2.46 20.29
N PRO A 8 5.72 3.05 21.42
CA PRO A 8 5.66 4.50 21.54
C PRO A 8 7.06 5.10 21.34
N GLY A 9 7.19 5.99 20.37
CA GLY A 9 8.45 6.66 20.03
C GLY A 9 9.27 6.00 18.92
N GLN A 10 8.82 4.89 18.33
CA GLN A 10 9.53 4.22 17.24
C GLN A 10 8.84 4.44 15.89
N THR A 11 8.91 5.68 15.38
CA THR A 11 8.27 6.13 14.11
C THR A 11 8.64 5.24 12.90
N GLN A 12 9.83 4.64 12.90
CA GLN A 12 10.27 3.73 11.83
C GLN A 12 9.41 2.46 11.71
N GLN A 13 8.76 2.00 12.80
CA GLN A 13 7.88 0.83 12.75
C GLN A 13 6.63 1.08 11.88
N ASN A 14 6.25 2.34 11.64
CA ASN A 14 5.09 2.71 10.82
C ASN A 14 5.45 3.12 9.38
N ALA A 15 6.75 3.24 9.07
CA ALA A 15 7.23 3.82 7.80
C ALA A 15 6.69 3.08 6.56
N PHE A 16 6.52 1.76 6.63
CA PHE A 16 5.93 0.98 5.53
C PHE A 16 4.47 1.34 5.29
N ILE A 17 3.67 1.42 6.35
CA ILE A 17 2.23 1.76 6.24
C ILE A 17 2.05 3.21 5.81
N GLU A 18 2.90 4.11 6.28
CA GLU A 18 2.91 5.52 5.84
C GLU A 18 3.25 5.64 4.36
N SER A 19 4.28 4.93 3.89
CA SER A 19 4.65 4.92 2.47
C SER A 19 3.55 4.32 1.60
N PHE A 20 2.96 3.20 2.03
CA PHE A 20 1.84 2.56 1.33
C PHE A 20 0.63 3.50 1.21
N ASN A 21 0.21 4.12 2.33
CA ASN A 21 -0.93 5.03 2.34
C ASN A 21 -0.67 6.31 1.53
N GLY A 22 0.57 6.80 1.53
CA GLY A 22 0.99 7.94 0.71
C GLY A 22 0.87 7.64 -0.78
N SER A 23 1.47 6.53 -1.22
CA SER A 23 1.37 6.05 -2.61
C SER A 23 -0.06 5.80 -3.06
N LEU A 24 -0.87 5.11 -2.24
CA LEU A 24 -2.27 4.84 -2.56
C LEU A 24 -3.07 6.13 -2.78
N ARG A 25 -2.82 7.14 -1.96
CA ARG A 25 -3.52 8.42 -2.08
C ARG A 25 -3.10 9.15 -3.35
N ASP A 26 -1.80 9.27 -3.59
CA ASP A 26 -1.26 10.06 -4.69
C ASP A 26 -1.56 9.44 -6.06
N GLU A 27 -1.48 8.11 -6.17
CA GLU A 27 -1.48 7.40 -7.45
C GLU A 27 -2.80 6.73 -7.82
N LEU A 28 -3.78 6.73 -6.91
CA LEU A 28 -5.08 6.13 -7.18
C LEU A 28 -6.21 7.05 -6.75
N LEU A 29 -6.25 7.38 -5.47
CA LEU A 29 -7.41 8.08 -4.91
C LEU A 29 -7.51 9.55 -5.38
N ASN A 30 -6.38 10.18 -5.69
CA ASN A 30 -6.35 11.55 -6.20
C ASN A 30 -6.46 11.62 -7.74
N GLU A 31 -6.13 10.54 -8.45
CA GLU A 31 -6.14 10.51 -9.93
C GLU A 31 -7.48 10.03 -10.50
N GLU A 32 -8.20 9.18 -9.77
CA GLU A 32 -9.43 8.54 -10.25
C GLU A 32 -10.70 9.02 -9.55
N ILE A 33 -11.75 9.25 -10.33
CA ILE A 33 -13.11 9.44 -9.82
C ILE A 33 -13.86 8.12 -9.99
N PHE A 34 -14.26 7.51 -8.88
CA PHE A 34 -14.99 6.24 -8.91
C PHE A 34 -16.48 6.45 -9.17
N GLY A 35 -17.01 5.71 -10.15
CA GLY A 35 -18.44 5.76 -10.49
C GLY A 35 -19.32 4.94 -9.53
N SER A 36 -18.73 3.99 -8.82
CA SER A 36 -19.44 3.14 -7.84
C SER A 36 -18.46 2.49 -6.86
N LEU A 37 -18.99 1.88 -5.80
CA LEU A 37 -18.16 1.15 -4.83
C LEU A 37 -17.51 -0.11 -5.45
N ASP A 38 -18.16 -0.73 -6.42
CA ASP A 38 -17.61 -1.90 -7.12
C ASP A 38 -16.40 -1.53 -7.98
N ASP A 39 -16.54 -0.43 -8.72
CA ASP A 39 -15.47 0.19 -9.51
C ASP A 39 -14.26 0.57 -8.62
N ALA A 40 -14.50 1.23 -7.50
CA ALA A 40 -13.46 1.55 -6.52
C ALA A 40 -12.73 0.29 -5.98
N ARG A 41 -13.48 -0.78 -5.70
CA ARG A 41 -12.88 -2.05 -5.21
C ARG A 41 -12.03 -2.71 -6.29
N ARG A 42 -12.49 -2.67 -7.55
CA ARG A 42 -11.75 -3.23 -8.68
C ARG A 42 -10.45 -2.46 -8.92
N ASN A 43 -10.51 -1.13 -8.97
CA ASN A 43 -9.32 -0.30 -9.20
C ASN A 43 -8.33 -0.41 -8.04
N LEU A 44 -8.82 -0.51 -6.79
CA LEU A 44 -7.96 -0.78 -5.63
C LEU A 44 -7.27 -2.14 -5.69
N ALA A 45 -7.97 -3.19 -6.15
CA ALA A 45 -7.40 -4.52 -6.28
C ALA A 45 -6.31 -4.58 -7.35
N LEU A 46 -6.52 -3.90 -8.48
CA LEU A 46 -5.53 -3.77 -9.55
C LEU A 46 -4.32 -2.98 -9.06
N TRP A 47 -4.54 -1.78 -8.50
CA TRP A 47 -3.45 -0.96 -7.97
C TRP A 47 -2.62 -1.69 -6.91
N ARG A 48 -3.26 -2.45 -6.02
CA ARG A 48 -2.55 -3.27 -5.03
C ARG A 48 -1.69 -4.35 -5.70
N TYR A 49 -2.17 -4.98 -6.76
CA TYR A 49 -1.40 -5.96 -7.50
C TYR A 49 -0.17 -5.30 -8.15
N ASP A 50 -0.35 -4.18 -8.83
CA ASP A 50 0.74 -3.42 -9.46
C ASP A 50 1.76 -2.91 -8.44
N TYR A 51 1.29 -2.33 -7.32
CA TYR A 51 2.16 -1.87 -6.24
C TYR A 51 3.07 -2.99 -5.72
N ASN A 52 2.55 -4.21 -5.57
CA ASN A 52 3.31 -5.35 -5.06
C ASN A 52 4.17 -6.07 -6.11
N THR A 53 3.92 -5.86 -7.41
CA THR A 53 4.59 -6.62 -8.50
C THR A 53 5.55 -5.80 -9.35
N VAL A 54 5.28 -4.51 -9.53
CA VAL A 54 6.00 -3.65 -10.51
C VAL A 54 6.95 -2.68 -9.82
N ARG A 55 6.70 -2.32 -8.55
CA ARG A 55 7.58 -1.40 -7.83
C ARG A 55 8.88 -2.11 -7.48
N PRO A 56 10.07 -1.64 -7.94
CA PRO A 56 11.33 -2.06 -7.37
C PRO A 56 11.36 -1.54 -5.94
N HIS A 57 10.95 -2.38 -5.00
CA HIS A 57 11.07 -2.09 -3.58
C HIS A 57 12.56 -2.07 -3.31
N SER A 58 13.19 -0.90 -3.25
CA SER A 58 14.62 -0.75 -2.94
C SER A 58 15.03 -1.30 -1.56
N SER A 59 14.09 -1.89 -0.81
CA SER A 59 14.26 -2.58 0.47
C SER A 59 14.04 -4.10 0.40
N LEU A 60 13.51 -4.63 -0.71
CA LEU A 60 13.30 -6.07 -0.93
C LEU A 60 14.13 -6.48 -2.15
N ALA A 61 15.17 -7.25 -1.92
CA ALA A 61 16.04 -7.81 -2.96
C ALA A 61 15.27 -8.79 -3.89
N ASN A 62 14.38 -8.27 -4.74
CA ASN A 62 13.65 -9.02 -5.76
C ASN A 62 12.92 -10.27 -5.24
N GLN A 63 12.17 -10.16 -4.15
CA GLN A 63 11.27 -11.24 -3.74
C GLN A 63 9.83 -10.75 -3.73
N THR A 64 9.10 -11.16 -4.79
CA THR A 64 7.64 -11.25 -4.79
C THR A 64 7.21 -12.11 -3.61
N LEU A 65 6.37 -11.55 -2.73
CA LEU A 65 5.76 -12.26 -1.61
C LEU A 65 4.95 -13.45 -2.15
N GLN A 66 5.38 -14.67 -1.82
CA GLN A 66 4.55 -15.89 -1.90
C GLN A 66 3.57 -15.94 -0.73
#